data_AF-A0A1Y4S4Z8-F1
#
_entry.id   AF-A0A1Y4S4Z8-F1
#
_cell.length_a   1.000
_cell.length_b   1.000
_cell.length_c   1.000
_cell.angle_alpha   90.00
_cell.angle_beta   90.00
_cell.angle_gamma   90.00
#
_symmetry.space_group_name_H-M   'P 1'
#
loop_
_entity.id
_entity.type
_entity.pdbx_description
1 polymer ?
#
loop_
_entity_poly.entity_id
_entity_poly.type
_entity_poly.pdbx_seq_one_letter_code
_entity_poly.pdbx_strand_id
1 'polypeptide(L)'
;MKRPVLTLTRSKQLSALCWAVVLFFGALANWFPVKDLPNPLRTAVVGLLLVAAVVIILTTLGVWVEKGDERSAENERRTNSTLFTLVFLAMGALLVWMKNGQTLILGRSELLVAFGCVCLAQDILFLLYERFGA
;
A
#
# COMPACT_ATOMS: atom_id res chain seq x y z
N MET A 1 23.84 20.58 -3.99
CA MET A 1 23.22 19.24 -3.88
C MET A 1 22.46 19.19 -2.56
N LYS A 2 21.12 19.08 -2.58
CA LYS A 2 20.31 18.94 -1.35
C LYS A 2 20.59 17.57 -0.75
N ARG A 3 21.04 17.52 0.51
CA ARG A 3 21.24 16.24 1.21
C ARG A 3 19.88 15.53 1.34
N PRO A 4 19.81 14.21 1.09
CA PRO A 4 18.59 13.46 1.33
C PRO A 4 18.24 13.57 2.83
N VAL A 5 16.97 13.83 3.11
CA VAL A 5 16.49 14.00 4.50
C VAL A 5 15.97 12.67 5.05
N LEU A 6 15.53 11.77 4.16
CA LEU A 6 15.08 10.42 4.52
C LEU A 6 15.93 9.34 3.87
N THR A 7 16.36 8.39 4.70
CA THR A 7 16.86 7.08 4.26
C THR A 7 15.76 6.30 3.55
N LEU A 8 16.12 5.47 2.57
CA LEU A 8 15.18 4.65 1.79
C LEU A 8 14.25 3.81 2.68
N THR A 9 14.80 3.11 3.69
CA THR A 9 14.05 2.32 4.69
C THR A 9 12.95 3.12 5.37
N ARG A 10 13.28 4.34 5.85
CA ARG A 10 12.31 5.21 6.55
C ARG A 10 11.23 5.69 5.61
N SER A 11 11.54 5.99 4.34
CA SER A 11 10.51 6.35 3.35
C SER A 11 9.52 5.20 3.11
N LYS A 12 10.01 3.97 3.06
CA LYS A 12 9.20 2.75 2.90
C LYS A 12 8.37 2.43 4.14
N GLN A 13 8.90 2.63 5.34
CA GLN A 13 8.12 2.53 6.58
C GLN A 13 7.00 3.58 6.64
N LEU A 14 7.30 4.81 6.26
CA LEU A 14 6.32 5.90 6.25
C LEU A 14 5.20 5.64 5.23
N SER A 15 5.57 5.19 4.03
CA SER A 15 4.63 4.77 2.98
C SER A 15 3.76 3.60 3.46
N ALA A 16 4.35 2.57 4.06
CA ALA A 16 3.62 1.44 4.63
C ALA A 16 2.63 1.88 5.73
N LEU A 17 3.04 2.77 6.64
CA LEU A 17 2.16 3.32 7.67
C LEU A 17 0.99 4.09 7.05
N CYS A 18 1.25 4.93 6.05
CA CYS A 18 0.19 5.67 5.35
C CYS A 18 -0.78 4.73 4.63
N TRP A 19 -0.30 3.70 3.94
CA TRP A 19 -1.15 2.69 3.32
C TRP A 19 -1.96 1.89 4.35
N ALA A 20 -1.37 1.55 5.50
CA ALA A 20 -2.07 0.87 6.58
C ALA A 20 -3.21 1.74 7.14
N VAL A 21 -2.98 3.05 7.30
CA VAL A 21 -4.02 4.00 7.71
C VAL A 21 -5.13 4.09 6.66
N VAL A 22 -4.79 4.20 5.37
CA VAL A 22 -5.76 4.25 4.28
C VAL A 22 -6.62 2.98 4.25
N LEU A 23 -6.00 1.80 4.40
CA LEU A 23 -6.70 0.52 4.44
C LEU A 23 -7.56 0.37 5.69
N PHE A 24 -7.08 0.82 6.85
CA PHE A 24 -7.85 0.80 8.10
C PHE A 24 -9.14 1.61 7.97
N PHE A 25 -9.05 2.84 7.46
CA PHE A 25 -10.24 3.67 7.21
C PHE A 25 -11.11 3.13 6.07
N GLY A 26 -10.52 2.54 5.04
CA GLY A 26 -11.26 1.88 3.95
C GLY A 26 -12.07 0.67 4.44
N ALA A 27 -11.49 -0.16 5.31
CA ALA A 27 -12.16 -1.29 5.93
C ALA A 27 -13.26 -0.82 6.90
N LEU A 28 -12.98 0.19 7.73
CA LEU A 28 -13.98 0.80 8.59
C LEU A 28 -15.15 1.39 7.79
N ALA A 29 -14.90 1.98 6.62
CA ALA A 29 -15.97 2.52 5.79
C ALA A 29 -16.88 1.44 5.20
N ASN A 30 -16.39 0.21 5.05
CA ASN A 30 -17.19 -0.92 4.60
C ASN A 30 -18.03 -1.56 5.72
N TRP A 31 -17.63 -1.39 6.99
CA TRP A 31 -18.34 -1.96 8.15
C TRP A 31 -19.14 -0.94 8.97
N PHE A 32 -18.81 0.35 8.87
CA PHE A 32 -19.44 1.43 9.61
C PHE A 32 -20.04 2.47 8.65
N PRO A 33 -21.30 2.91 8.86
CA PRO A 33 -21.90 3.94 8.04
C PRO A 33 -21.24 5.31 8.31
N VAL A 34 -20.21 5.62 7.53
CA VAL A 34 -19.43 6.88 7.67
C VAL A 34 -20.27 8.13 7.39
N LYS A 35 -21.45 7.96 6.78
CA LYS A 35 -22.41 9.06 6.53
C LYS A 35 -22.99 9.64 7.81
N ASP A 36 -23.08 8.85 8.88
CA ASP A 36 -23.70 9.26 10.14
C ASP A 36 -22.69 9.79 11.16
N LEU A 37 -21.41 9.94 10.77
CA LEU A 37 -20.39 10.51 11.63
C LEU A 37 -20.65 12.00 11.88
N PRO A 38 -20.42 12.50 13.12
CA PRO A 38 -20.45 13.93 13.39
C PRO A 38 -19.50 14.69 12.45
N ASN A 39 -19.98 15.80 11.89
CA ASN A 39 -19.22 16.67 10.98
C ASN A 39 -17.75 16.92 11.40
N PRO A 40 -17.41 17.23 12.67
CA PRO A 40 -16.02 17.46 13.06
C PRO A 40 -15.13 16.21 12.91
N LEU A 41 -15.66 15.02 13.22
CA LEU A 41 -14.92 13.77 13.11
C LEU A 41 -14.69 13.42 11.63
N ARG A 42 -15.71 13.64 10.80
CA ARG A 42 -15.61 13.45 9.34
C ARG A 42 -14.55 14.35 8.72
N THR A 43 -14.50 15.63 9.10
CA THR A 43 -13.47 16.56 8.61
C THR A 43 -12.07 16.15 9.05
N ALA A 44 -11.90 15.66 10.28
CA ALA A 44 -10.61 15.19 10.78
C ALA A 44 -10.10 13.96 10.01
N VAL A 45 -10.97 12.99 9.74
CA VAL A 45 -10.63 11.78 8.96
C VAL A 45 -10.25 12.15 7.52
N VAL A 46 -11.01 13.04 6.87
CA VAL A 46 -10.68 13.51 5.51
C VAL A 46 -9.33 14.23 5.50
N GLY A 47 -9.07 15.10 6.47
CA GLY A 47 -7.78 15.78 6.60
C GLY A 47 -6.63 14.79 6.77
N LEU A 48 -6.79 13.79 7.63
CA LEU A 48 -5.79 12.75 7.85
C LEU A 48 -5.50 11.94 6.57
N LEU A 49 -6.55 11.54 5.83
CA LEU A 49 -6.40 10.80 4.57
C LEU A 49 -5.75 11.65 3.48
N LEU A 50 -6.03 12.95 3.41
CA LEU A 50 -5.37 13.86 2.49
C LEU A 50 -3.88 14.00 2.80
N VAL A 51 -3.52 14.15 4.08
CA VAL A 51 -2.12 14.18 4.50
C VAL A 51 -1.43 12.86 4.16
N ALA A 52 -2.06 11.72 4.45
CA ALA A 52 -1.52 10.41 4.08
C ALA A 52 -1.31 10.27 2.56
N ALA A 53 -2.25 10.74 1.74
CA ALA A 53 -2.12 10.73 0.29
C ALA A 53 -0.94 11.58 -0.19
N VAL A 54 -0.76 12.79 0.34
CA VAL A 54 0.38 13.64 0.01
C VAL A 54 1.69 12.96 0.40
N VAL A 55 1.74 12.36 1.59
CA VAL A 55 2.92 11.64 2.07
C VAL A 55 3.25 10.47 1.15
N ILE A 56 2.27 9.63 0.78
CA ILE A 56 2.45 8.52 -0.16
C ILE A 56 3.01 9.01 -1.50
N ILE A 57 2.46 10.10 -2.03
CA ILE A 57 2.92 10.67 -3.31
C ILE A 57 4.39 11.12 -3.19
N LEU A 58 4.74 11.84 -2.13
CA LEU A 58 6.10 12.32 -1.91
C LEU A 58 7.11 11.17 -1.72
N THR A 59 6.75 10.13 -0.97
CA THR A 59 7.61 8.95 -0.78
C THR A 59 7.73 8.14 -2.06
N THR A 60 6.65 8.00 -2.84
CA THR A 60 6.66 7.24 -4.10
C THR A 60 7.46 7.95 -5.18
N LEU A 61 7.37 9.28 -5.27
CA LEU A 61 8.17 10.08 -6.20
C LEU A 61 9.65 10.19 -5.79
N GLY A 62 10.05 9.62 -4.65
CA GLY A 62 11.41 9.67 -4.16
C GLY A 62 11.87 11.09 -3.81
N VAL A 63 10.94 12.03 -3.58
CA VAL A 63 11.29 13.41 -3.27
C VAL A 63 11.96 13.41 -1.89
N TRP A 64 13.20 13.87 -1.81
CA TRP A 64 14.03 13.90 -0.59
C TRP A 64 14.49 12.53 -0.05
N VAL A 65 14.33 11.47 -0.84
CA VAL A 65 14.75 10.10 -0.49
C VAL A 65 16.17 9.84 -0.99
N GLU A 66 16.95 9.16 -0.17
CA GLU A 66 18.28 8.66 -0.55
C GLU A 66 18.20 7.71 -1.74
N LYS A 67 19.12 7.83 -2.70
CA LYS A 67 19.16 6.90 -3.84
C LYS A 67 19.52 5.51 -3.32
N GLY A 68 18.77 4.50 -3.76
CA GLY A 68 19.03 3.13 -3.38
C GLY A 68 20.38 2.63 -3.93
N ASP A 69 21.11 1.91 -3.08
CA ASP A 69 22.31 1.16 -3.48
C ASP A 69 21.95 -0.09 -4.30
N GLU A 70 22.95 -0.76 -4.90
CA GLU A 70 22.74 -1.98 -5.70
C GLU A 70 21.92 -3.05 -4.95
N ARG A 71 22.15 -3.20 -3.64
CA ARG A 71 21.37 -4.10 -2.77
C ARG A 71 19.90 -3.71 -2.68
N SER A 72 19.59 -2.42 -2.68
CA SER A 72 18.21 -1.93 -2.66
C SER A 72 17.50 -2.23 -3.98
N ALA A 73 18.20 -2.09 -5.10
CA ALA A 73 17.67 -2.44 -6.42
C ALA A 73 17.39 -3.96 -6.56
N GLU A 74 18.25 -4.80 -5.98
CA GLU A 74 18.00 -6.24 -5.94
C GLU A 74 16.80 -6.60 -5.05
N ASN A 75 16.69 -5.98 -3.87
CA ASN A 75 15.54 -6.14 -2.98
C ASN A 75 14.23 -5.69 -3.66
N GLU A 76 14.26 -4.61 -4.45
CA GLU A 76 13.11 -4.14 -5.21
C GLU A 76 12.69 -5.15 -6.30
N ARG A 77 13.66 -5.73 -7.02
CA ARG A 77 13.39 -6.81 -7.99
C ARG A 77 12.78 -8.05 -7.32
N ARG A 78 13.34 -8.48 -6.19
CA ARG A 78 12.80 -9.61 -5.41
C ARG A 78 11.38 -9.32 -4.92
N THR A 79 11.15 -8.13 -4.38
CA THR A 79 9.83 -7.64 -3.97
C THR A 79 8.82 -7.73 -5.09
N ASN A 80 9.13 -7.20 -6.27
CA ASN A 80 8.22 -7.21 -7.41
C ASN A 80 7.95 -8.63 -7.92
N SER A 81 8.97 -9.48 -7.94
CA SER A 81 8.82 -10.90 -8.30
C SER A 81 7.90 -11.63 -7.31
N THR A 82 8.09 -11.44 -6.00
CA THR A 82 7.26 -12.07 -4.97
C THR A 82 5.82 -11.57 -5.01
N LEU A 83 5.61 -10.26 -5.19
CA LEU A 83 4.27 -9.71 -5.40
C LEU A 83 3.59 -10.32 -6.61
N PHE A 84 4.30 -10.42 -7.73
CA PHE A 84 3.75 -11.03 -8.94
C PHE A 84 3.37 -12.49 -8.68
N THR A 85 4.23 -13.27 -8.02
CA THR A 85 3.91 -14.65 -7.64
C THR A 85 2.71 -14.74 -6.70
N LEU A 86 2.59 -13.86 -5.71
CA LEU A 86 1.44 -13.81 -4.82
C LEU A 86 0.14 -13.48 -5.56
N VAL A 87 0.18 -12.49 -6.45
CA VAL A 87 -0.97 -12.14 -7.31
C VAL A 87 -1.33 -13.31 -8.23
N PHE A 88 -0.34 -13.99 -8.79
CA PHE A 88 -0.55 -15.16 -9.64
C PHE A 88 -1.20 -16.31 -8.86
N LEU A 89 -0.72 -16.61 -7.65
CA LEU A 89 -1.32 -17.61 -6.76
C LEU A 89 -2.75 -17.22 -6.35
N ALA A 90 -2.97 -15.95 -6.02
CA ALA A 90 -4.30 -15.45 -5.68
C ALA A 90 -5.27 -15.60 -6.85
N MET A 91 -4.81 -15.29 -8.08
CA MET A 91 -5.60 -15.50 -9.30
C MET A 91 -5.90 -16.98 -9.53
N GLY A 92 -4.90 -17.86 -9.36
CA GLY A 92 -5.09 -19.30 -9.46
C GLY A 92 -6.12 -19.83 -8.46
N ALA A 93 -6.03 -19.40 -7.20
CA ALA A 93 -7.00 -19.75 -6.15
C ALA A 93 -8.41 -19.25 -6.49
N LEU A 94 -8.51 -18.02 -7.01
CA LEU A 94 -9.76 -17.41 -7.43
C LEU A 94 -10.42 -18.18 -8.59
N LEU A 95 -9.64 -18.67 -9.55
CA LEU A 95 -10.13 -19.51 -10.65
C LEU A 95 -10.62 -20.89 -10.17
N VAL A 96 -9.97 -21.48 -9.17
CA VAL A 96 -10.41 -22.76 -8.58
C VAL A 96 -11.71 -22.57 -7.77
N TRP A 97 -11.84 -21.42 -7.10
CA TRP A 97 -13.00 -21.14 -6.25
C TRP A 97 -14.24 -20.73 -7.05
N MET A 98 -14.06 -19.97 -8.14
CA MET A 98 -15.19 -19.53 -8.96
C MET A 98 -15.76 -20.66 -9.81
N LYS A 99 -17.08 -20.76 -9.82
CA LYS A 99 -17.79 -21.67 -10.74
C LYS A 99 -17.83 -21.06 -12.14
N ASN A 100 -17.79 -21.92 -13.16
CA ASN A 100 -17.94 -21.50 -14.56
C ASN A 100 -19.20 -20.62 -14.74
N GLY A 101 -19.01 -19.43 -15.31
CA GLY A 101 -20.08 -18.46 -15.57
C GLY A 101 -20.31 -17.44 -14.44
N GLN A 102 -19.59 -17.50 -13.33
CA GLN A 102 -19.63 -16.45 -12.31
C GLN A 102 -18.84 -15.21 -12.76
N THR A 103 -19.42 -14.03 -12.54
CA THR A 103 -18.77 -12.75 -12.79
C THR A 103 -18.31 -12.13 -11.48
N LEU A 104 -17.03 -11.75 -11.43
CA LEU A 104 -16.49 -11.00 -10.30
C LEU A 104 -16.84 -9.52 -10.48
N ILE A 105 -17.71 -9.00 -9.61
CA ILE A 105 -18.06 -7.57 -9.59
C ILE A 105 -17.28 -6.92 -8.44
N LEU A 106 -16.34 -6.05 -8.81
CA LEU A 106 -15.58 -5.22 -7.87
C LEU A 106 -16.16 -3.81 -7.92
N GLY A 107 -16.62 -3.31 -6.77
CA GLY A 107 -17.00 -1.91 -6.63
C GLY A 107 -15.78 -1.01 -6.37
N ARG A 108 -16.06 0.28 -6.24
CA ARG A 108 -15.03 1.31 -6.06
C ARG A 108 -14.26 1.15 -4.75
N SER A 109 -14.95 0.78 -3.67
CA SER A 109 -14.37 0.53 -2.35
C SER A 109 -13.41 -0.65 -2.39
N GLU A 110 -13.82 -1.73 -3.05
CA GLU A 110 -13.06 -2.98 -3.14
C GLU A 110 -11.81 -2.80 -3.99
N LEU A 111 -11.89 -2.02 -5.07
CA LEU A 111 -10.73 -1.66 -5.88
C LEU A 111 -9.69 -0.85 -5.09
N LEU A 112 -10.14 0.12 -4.29
CA LEU A 112 -9.24 0.94 -3.48
C LEU A 112 -8.56 0.11 -2.38
N VAL A 113 -9.29 -0.80 -1.75
CA VAL A 113 -8.74 -1.74 -0.77
C VAL A 113 -7.75 -2.69 -1.43
N ALA A 114 -8.08 -3.28 -2.58
CA ALA A 114 -7.17 -4.17 -3.30
C ALA A 114 -5.87 -3.45 -3.69
N PHE A 115 -5.98 -2.23 -4.22
CA PHE A 115 -4.81 -1.42 -4.56
C PHE A 115 -3.95 -1.09 -3.34
N GLY A 116 -4.58 -0.63 -2.25
CA GLY A 116 -3.86 -0.34 -1.02
C GLY A 116 -3.16 -1.57 -0.42
N CYS A 117 -3.78 -2.76 -0.52
CA CYS A 117 -3.17 -4.02 -0.08
C CYS A 117 -1.91 -4.35 -0.89
N VAL A 118 -1.93 -4.16 -2.21
CA VAL A 118 -0.76 -4.39 -3.07
C VAL A 118 0.36 -3.42 -2.71
N CYS A 119 0.06 -2.13 -2.57
CA CYS A 119 1.07 -1.13 -2.20
C CYS A 119 1.65 -1.37 -0.80
N LEU A 120 0.80 -1.69 0.19
CA LEU A 120 1.24 -2.06 1.52
C LEU A 120 2.14 -3.30 1.49
N ALA A 121 1.71 -4.35 0.77
CA ALA A 121 2.48 -5.58 0.64
C ALA A 121 3.84 -5.32 -0.01
N GLN A 122 3.91 -4.44 -1.02
CA GLN A 122 5.16 -4.02 -1.64
C GLN A 122 6.13 -3.40 -0.63
N ASP A 123 5.65 -2.42 0.14
CA ASP A 123 6.51 -1.73 1.10
C ASP A 123 6.93 -2.67 2.25
N ILE A 124 6.03 -3.54 2.73
CA ILE A 124 6.35 -4.54 3.76
C ILE A 124 7.38 -5.56 3.25
N LEU A 125 7.19 -6.11 2.04
CA LEU A 125 8.13 -7.07 1.45
C LEU A 125 9.51 -6.44 1.26
N PHE A 126 9.56 -5.20 0.77
CA PHE A 126 10.82 -4.47 0.66
C PHE A 126 11.52 -4.35 2.01
N LEU A 127 10.81 -3.93 3.06
CA LEU A 127 11.36 -3.80 4.42
C LEU A 127 11.79 -5.16 5.02
N LEU A 128 11.06 -6.24 4.71
CA LEU A 128 11.44 -7.59 5.12
C LEU A 128 12.73 -8.03 4.44
N TYR A 129 12.89 -7.79 3.14
CA TYR A 129 14.16 -8.08 2.45
C TYR A 129 15.30 -7.17 2.91
N GLU A 130 15.02 -5.94 3.30
CA GLU A 130 16.05 -5.07 3.87
C GLU A 130 16.50 -5.55 5.25
N ARG A 131 15.58 -6.09 6.06
CA ARG A 131 15.87 -6.60 7.40
C ARG A 131 16.48 -8.00 7.41
N PHE A 132 16.06 -8.88 6.51
CA PHE A 132 16.40 -10.31 6.50
C PHE A 132 17.09 -10.79 5.23
N GLY A 133 17.16 -9.98 4.18
CA GLY A 133 17.87 -10.32 2.96
C GLY A 133 19.36 -10.27 3.22
N ALA A 134 20.02 -11.44 3.17
CA ALA A 134 21.48 -11.54 3.10
C ALA A 134 21.99 -10.81 1.85
#